data_AF-A0AAE3VSM7-F1
#
_entry.id   AF-A0AAE3VSM7-F1
#
_cell.length_a   1.000
_cell.length_b   1.000
_cell.length_c   1.000
_cell.angle_alpha   90.00
_cell.angle_beta   90.00
_cell.angle_gamma   90.00
#
_symmetry.space_group_name_H-M   'P 1'
#
loop_
_entity.id
_entity.type
_entity.pdbx_description
1 polymer ?
#
loop_
_entity_poly.entity_id
_entity_poly.type
_entity_poly.pdbx_seq_one_letter_code
_entity_poly.pdbx_strand_id
1 'polypeptide(L)'
;MAFGPDDNRVYVVPLIDVNWLVYAPFDPGRNFRVDPPNVPQSVLDTRQLIGEMKSMTDGKFILTPHAGTYCRTGYYEGEMLDVYREAVQMGGELSVHLHEEIKGEGTRYDEPEHMAEVFKDCQRRLEDAGIIPVAYRGGHNAYHPLMNELMEAQEVLVDYSCCPGMNKPDREAIWTHASLSADYIPEKPREPWEGQRRTRILEIPIGSDGEGEAYENILHVEMSELDNLERVWAAIVARAEREERSQIVHCLFHTASVGVPEWLERYRRFLDVVPKRHGQFVTTAEARALHDRFVLEATA
;
A
#
# COMPACT_ATOMS: atom_id res chain seq x y z
N MET A 1 -15.97 11.49 -20.27
CA MET A 1 -15.56 10.19 -20.83
C MET A 1 -14.14 9.91 -20.39
N ALA A 2 -13.89 8.81 -19.67
CA ALA A 2 -12.62 8.09 -19.77
C ALA A 2 -12.70 6.66 -19.18
N PHE A 3 -12.83 5.67 -20.06
CA PHE A 3 -12.26 4.35 -19.84
C PHE A 3 -11.20 4.14 -20.93
N GLY A 4 -10.07 3.52 -20.58
CA GLY A 4 -8.94 3.31 -21.47
C GLY A 4 -9.24 2.37 -22.65
N PRO A 5 -8.22 2.04 -23.48
CA PRO A 5 -8.42 1.34 -24.75
C PRO A 5 -9.12 -0.04 -24.69
N ASP A 6 -9.25 -0.67 -23.51
CA ASP A 6 -9.70 -2.07 -23.37
C ASP A 6 -10.71 -2.29 -22.22
N ASP A 7 -11.80 -1.51 -22.14
CA ASP A 7 -12.95 -1.75 -21.21
C ASP A 7 -12.63 -1.80 -19.69
N ASN A 8 -11.41 -1.48 -19.27
CA ASN A 8 -11.02 -1.49 -17.87
C ASN A 8 -11.70 -0.35 -17.11
N ARG A 9 -12.27 -0.69 -15.95
CA ARG A 9 -12.95 0.21 -15.00
C ARG A 9 -12.09 0.48 -13.78
N VAL A 10 -11.23 -0.46 -13.40
CA VAL A 10 -10.41 -0.40 -12.19
C VAL A 10 -8.97 -0.75 -12.52
N TYR A 11 -8.04 0.08 -12.07
CA TYR A 11 -6.61 -0.19 -12.08
C TYR A 11 -6.18 -0.48 -10.65
N VAL A 12 -5.48 -1.59 -10.44
CA VAL A 12 -5.08 -2.03 -9.11
C VAL A 12 -3.58 -2.24 -9.02
N VAL A 13 -2.98 -1.71 -7.96
CA VAL A 13 -1.61 -2.03 -7.55
C VAL A 13 -1.67 -3.11 -6.48
N PRO A 14 -1.14 -4.32 -6.73
CA PRO A 14 -0.94 -5.31 -5.68
C PRO A 14 0.16 -4.85 -4.73
N LEU A 15 -0.21 -4.54 -3.48
CA LEU A 15 0.70 -4.10 -2.44
C LEU A 15 0.95 -5.22 -1.43
N ILE A 16 2.23 -5.43 -1.11
CA ILE A 16 2.68 -6.52 -0.25
C ILE A 16 3.51 -5.93 0.90
N ASP A 17 2.93 -5.95 2.10
CA ASP A 17 3.66 -5.64 3.33
C ASP A 17 4.59 -6.79 3.67
N VAL A 18 5.91 -6.52 3.62
CA VAL A 18 6.94 -7.52 3.93
C VAL A 18 7.14 -7.59 5.43
N ASN A 19 6.58 -8.62 6.05
CA ASN A 19 6.61 -8.88 7.48
C ASN A 19 6.84 -10.39 7.77
N TRP A 20 6.92 -10.74 9.06
CA TRP A 20 7.31 -12.09 9.50
C TRP A 20 6.36 -12.72 10.53
N LEU A 21 5.36 -11.97 11.00
CA LEU A 21 4.32 -12.44 11.91
C LEU A 21 3.02 -11.67 11.69
N VAL A 22 1.90 -12.22 12.17
CA VAL A 22 0.62 -11.52 12.32
C VAL A 22 0.83 -10.35 13.30
N TYR A 23 1.27 -9.22 12.74
CA TYR A 23 1.64 -8.02 13.46
C TYR A 23 0.45 -7.07 13.50
N ALA A 24 0.01 -6.68 14.70
CA ALA A 24 -1.09 -5.73 14.86
C ALA A 24 -1.00 -4.95 16.20
N PRO A 25 0.15 -4.35 16.55
CA PRO A 25 0.55 -3.77 17.85
C PRO A 25 -0.50 -2.93 18.62
N PHE A 26 -1.56 -2.49 17.94
CA PHE A 26 -2.65 -1.69 18.48
C PHE A 26 -3.85 -2.47 19.03
N ASP A 27 -3.92 -3.79 18.83
CA ASP A 27 -5.02 -4.62 19.35
C ASP A 27 -4.62 -5.33 20.66
N PRO A 28 -4.94 -4.79 21.85
CA PRO A 28 -4.57 -5.41 23.14
C PRO A 28 -5.13 -6.83 23.33
N GLY A 29 -6.07 -7.29 22.49
CA GLY A 29 -6.53 -8.68 22.45
C GLY A 29 -5.63 -9.63 21.66
N ARG A 30 -4.68 -9.11 20.87
CA ARG A 30 -3.70 -9.89 20.10
C ARG A 30 -2.38 -10.00 20.87
N ASN A 31 -1.94 -11.22 21.12
CA ASN A 31 -0.78 -11.52 21.94
C ASN A 31 0.54 -11.20 21.18
N PHE A 32 0.99 -9.94 21.21
CA PHE A 32 2.11 -9.46 20.40
C PHE A 32 3.45 -10.10 20.73
N ARG A 33 4.14 -10.50 19.67
CA ARG A 33 5.55 -10.86 19.69
C ARG A 33 6.37 -9.69 19.14
N VAL A 34 7.35 -9.27 19.93
CA VAL A 34 8.40 -8.30 19.57
C VAL A 34 9.73 -9.03 19.37
N ASP A 35 9.68 -10.35 19.19
CA ASP A 35 10.90 -11.10 18.89
C ASP A 35 11.49 -10.52 17.58
N PRO A 36 12.80 -10.55 17.38
CA PRO A 36 13.38 -10.09 16.12
C PRO A 36 12.84 -10.95 14.96
N PRO A 37 12.79 -10.40 13.74
CA PRO A 37 12.34 -11.16 12.58
C PRO A 37 13.17 -12.42 12.37
N ASN A 38 12.50 -13.53 12.04
CA ASN A 38 13.17 -14.69 11.48
C ASN A 38 13.53 -14.39 10.01
N VAL A 39 14.59 -13.60 9.82
CA VAL A 39 15.04 -13.13 8.50
C VAL A 39 15.20 -14.28 7.50
N PRO A 40 15.81 -15.44 7.85
CA PRO A 40 15.86 -16.58 6.93
C PRO A 40 14.48 -17.05 6.43
N GLN A 41 13.46 -17.08 7.29
CA GLN A 41 12.11 -17.42 6.86
C GLN A 41 11.49 -16.32 5.99
N SER A 42 11.66 -15.05 6.38
CA SER A 42 11.18 -13.90 5.60
C SER A 42 11.78 -13.88 4.19
N VAL A 43 13.06 -14.24 4.04
CA VAL A 43 13.72 -14.37 2.74
C VAL A 43 13.01 -15.43 1.88
N LEU A 44 12.74 -16.62 2.44
CA LEU A 44 12.06 -17.70 1.73
C LEU A 44 10.63 -17.32 1.32
N ASP A 45 9.86 -16.78 2.25
CA ASP A 45 8.46 -16.39 2.02
C ASP A 45 8.36 -15.27 0.99
N THR A 46 9.24 -14.27 1.09
CA THR A 46 9.28 -13.15 0.14
C THR A 46 9.70 -13.64 -1.25
N ARG A 47 10.74 -14.49 -1.35
CA ARG A 47 11.14 -15.08 -2.64
C ARG A 47 10.04 -15.90 -3.29
N GLN A 48 9.32 -16.71 -2.50
CA GLN A 48 8.17 -17.46 -2.99
C GLN A 48 7.10 -16.50 -3.54
N LEU A 49 6.74 -15.46 -2.77
CA LEU A 49 5.69 -14.54 -3.16
C LEU A 49 6.04 -13.73 -4.40
N ILE A 50 7.27 -13.19 -4.53
CA ILE A 50 7.65 -12.43 -5.75
C ILE A 50 7.61 -13.30 -7.01
N GLY A 51 7.91 -14.60 -6.90
CA GLY A 51 7.77 -15.55 -8.01
C GLY A 51 6.31 -15.75 -8.42
N GLU A 52 5.41 -15.89 -7.43
CA GLU A 52 3.96 -15.94 -7.65
C GLU A 52 3.46 -14.64 -8.30
N MET A 53 3.90 -13.47 -7.79
CA MET A 53 3.50 -12.18 -8.33
C MET A 53 3.98 -11.98 -9.77
N LYS A 54 5.19 -12.39 -10.12
CA LYS A 54 5.66 -12.34 -11.51
C LYS A 54 4.73 -13.14 -12.43
N SER A 55 4.31 -14.33 -12.01
CA SER A 55 3.38 -15.17 -12.76
C SER A 55 1.99 -14.52 -12.91
N MET A 56 1.43 -14.00 -11.81
CA MET A 56 0.04 -13.55 -11.77
C MET A 56 -0.20 -12.14 -12.31
N THR A 57 0.80 -11.26 -12.18
CA THR A 57 0.66 -9.82 -12.43
C THR A 57 1.63 -9.30 -13.48
N ASP A 58 2.39 -10.21 -14.11
CA ASP A 58 3.52 -9.88 -14.98
C ASP A 58 4.58 -9.02 -14.29
N GLY A 59 4.71 -9.16 -12.96
CA GLY A 59 5.66 -8.41 -12.14
C GLY A 59 5.15 -7.06 -11.67
N LYS A 60 3.88 -6.70 -11.94
CA LYS A 60 3.28 -5.45 -11.45
C LYS A 60 2.80 -5.61 -10.01
N PHE A 61 3.68 -5.30 -9.07
CA PHE A 61 3.40 -5.28 -7.63
C PHE A 61 4.39 -4.36 -6.92
N ILE A 62 4.09 -3.96 -5.70
CA ILE A 62 5.00 -3.19 -4.85
C ILE A 62 5.21 -3.92 -3.52
N LEU A 63 6.48 -4.06 -3.13
CA LEU A 63 6.87 -4.51 -1.79
C LEU A 63 7.02 -3.30 -0.87
N THR A 64 6.57 -3.44 0.36
CA THR A 64 6.64 -2.40 1.39
C THR A 64 7.38 -2.98 2.61
N PRO A 65 8.73 -2.88 2.67
CA PRO A 65 9.55 -3.44 3.74
C PRO A 65 9.28 -2.82 5.10
N HIS A 66 8.79 -3.61 6.04
CA HIS A 66 8.44 -3.16 7.38
C HIS A 66 9.64 -2.54 8.12
N ALA A 67 9.57 -1.24 8.45
CA ALA A 67 10.64 -0.52 9.13
C ALA A 67 10.43 -0.36 10.65
N GLY A 68 9.73 -1.31 11.27
CA GLY A 68 9.49 -1.37 12.71
C GLY A 68 10.73 -1.18 13.56
N THR A 69 10.58 -0.50 14.71
CA THR A 69 11.67 -0.26 15.69
C THR A 69 12.48 -1.51 16.07
N TYR A 70 11.87 -2.70 16.01
CA TYR A 70 12.45 -4.00 16.39
C TYR A 70 12.87 -4.88 15.19
N CYS A 71 12.58 -4.50 13.95
CA CYS A 71 12.84 -5.31 12.76
C CYS A 71 13.53 -4.58 11.61
N ARG A 72 13.65 -3.25 11.67
CA ARG A 72 14.20 -2.40 10.60
C ARG A 72 15.54 -2.89 10.07
N THR A 73 16.49 -3.22 10.94
CA THR A 73 17.79 -3.79 10.56
C THR A 73 17.63 -5.09 9.77
N GLY A 74 16.72 -5.98 10.19
CA GLY A 74 16.51 -7.27 9.52
C GLY A 74 15.95 -7.14 8.10
N TYR A 75 15.17 -6.09 7.82
CA TYR A 75 14.57 -5.88 6.50
C TYR A 75 15.38 -4.94 5.60
N TYR A 76 16.18 -4.04 6.15
CA TYR A 76 16.96 -3.06 5.38
C TYR A 76 18.45 -3.38 5.31
N GLU A 77 18.85 -4.63 5.59
CA GLU A 77 20.23 -5.11 5.51
C GLU A 77 20.28 -6.58 5.03
N GLY A 78 21.47 -7.04 4.68
CA GLY A 78 21.74 -8.44 4.39
C GLY A 78 20.92 -9.02 3.23
N GLU A 79 20.54 -10.29 3.36
CA GLU A 79 19.91 -11.05 2.28
C GLU A 79 18.53 -10.53 1.87
N MET A 80 17.82 -9.79 2.74
CA MET A 80 16.55 -9.16 2.35
C MET A 80 16.74 -8.15 1.21
N LEU A 81 17.86 -7.41 1.20
CA LEU A 81 18.18 -6.49 0.10
C LEU A 81 18.43 -7.24 -1.21
N ASP A 82 18.96 -8.46 -1.16
CA ASP A 82 19.11 -9.31 -2.34
C ASP A 82 17.74 -9.70 -2.92
N VAL A 83 16.81 -10.13 -2.05
CA VAL A 83 15.43 -10.46 -2.45
C VAL A 83 14.71 -9.25 -3.06
N TYR A 84 14.94 -8.05 -2.53
CA TYR A 84 14.34 -6.84 -3.09
C TYR A 84 14.89 -6.50 -4.47
N ARG A 85 16.20 -6.69 -4.69
CA ARG A 85 16.78 -6.55 -6.04
C ARG A 85 16.23 -7.58 -7.00
N GLU A 86 16.03 -8.83 -6.57
CA GLU A 86 15.37 -9.87 -7.36
C GLU A 86 13.95 -9.43 -7.75
N ALA A 87 13.17 -8.87 -6.81
CA ALA A 87 11.82 -8.36 -7.07
C ALA A 87 11.82 -7.24 -8.13
N VAL A 88 12.73 -6.27 -8.02
CA VAL A 88 12.89 -5.18 -8.99
C VAL A 88 13.26 -5.70 -10.37
N GLN A 89 14.15 -6.69 -10.46
CA GLN A 89 14.51 -7.33 -11.73
C GLN A 89 13.32 -8.05 -12.40
N MET A 90 12.33 -8.49 -11.62
CA MET A 90 11.09 -9.08 -12.13
C MET A 90 10.03 -8.06 -12.55
N GLY A 91 10.28 -6.76 -12.33
CA GLY A 91 9.37 -5.66 -12.62
C GLY A 91 8.63 -5.12 -11.39
N GLY A 92 8.86 -5.70 -10.21
CA GLY A 92 8.28 -5.20 -8.96
C GLY A 92 8.89 -3.88 -8.53
N GLU A 93 8.21 -3.20 -7.62
CA GLU A 93 8.64 -1.91 -7.07
C GLU A 93 8.83 -2.00 -5.55
N LEU A 94 9.46 -0.99 -4.96
CA LEU A 94 9.59 -0.86 -3.52
C LEU A 94 9.08 0.47 -3.00
N SER A 95 8.54 0.45 -1.78
CA SER A 95 8.21 1.64 -1.00
C SER A 95 9.10 1.79 0.22
N VAL A 96 9.13 2.98 0.81
CA VAL A 96 9.53 3.16 2.20
C VAL A 96 8.31 2.91 3.08
N HIS A 97 8.37 1.90 3.96
CA HIS A 97 7.24 1.49 4.79
C HIS A 97 7.52 1.65 6.28
N LEU A 98 7.12 2.80 6.84
CA LEU A 98 7.46 3.17 8.20
C LEU A 98 6.48 2.61 9.22
N HIS A 99 7.01 1.91 10.20
CA HIS A 99 6.26 1.39 11.34
C HIS A 99 6.89 1.88 12.63
N GLU A 100 6.21 2.80 13.32
CA GLU A 100 6.75 3.44 14.51
C GLU A 100 5.92 3.16 15.76
N GLU A 101 5.34 1.96 15.83
CA GLU A 101 4.69 1.48 17.04
C GLU A 101 5.71 0.95 18.05
N ILE A 102 5.46 1.26 19.32
CA ILE A 102 6.19 0.73 20.45
C ILE A 102 5.23 -0.06 21.33
N LYS A 103 5.53 -1.35 21.51
CA LYS A 103 4.69 -2.27 22.28
C LYS A 103 4.46 -1.76 23.70
N GLY A 104 3.20 -1.45 24.01
CA GLY A 104 2.77 -0.99 25.33
C GLY A 104 3.07 0.49 25.62
N GLU A 105 3.68 1.21 24.69
CA GLU A 105 4.10 2.62 24.89
C GLU A 105 3.47 3.59 23.87
N GLY A 106 2.83 3.10 22.80
CA GLY A 106 2.12 3.92 21.83
C GLY A 106 2.85 3.97 20.49
N THR A 107 2.93 5.16 19.88
CA THR A 107 3.51 5.36 18.55
C THR A 107 4.36 6.62 18.53
N ARG A 108 5.27 6.70 17.55
CA ARG A 108 6.10 7.89 17.30
C ARG A 108 5.75 8.59 15.99
N TYR A 109 4.55 8.33 15.45
CA TYR A 109 4.13 8.90 14.17
C TYR A 109 3.96 10.42 14.21
N ASP A 110 3.72 10.99 15.38
CA ASP A 110 3.58 12.44 15.63
C ASP A 110 4.90 13.13 15.95
N GLU A 111 6.04 12.41 15.93
CA GLU A 111 7.38 12.95 16.19
C GLU A 111 8.08 13.33 14.86
N PRO A 112 8.07 14.61 14.42
CA PRO A 112 8.41 14.90 13.03
C PRO A 112 9.90 14.72 12.69
N GLU A 113 10.77 15.06 13.63
CA GLU A 113 12.22 14.89 13.49
C GLU A 113 12.58 13.41 13.39
N HIS A 114 11.98 12.59 14.24
CA HIS A 114 12.17 11.13 14.23
C HIS A 114 11.66 10.50 12.93
N MET A 115 10.43 10.82 12.52
CA MET A 115 9.86 10.33 11.27
C MET A 115 10.71 10.70 10.05
N ALA A 116 11.22 11.94 10.01
CA ALA A 116 12.10 12.40 8.94
C ALA A 116 13.45 11.67 8.94
N GLU A 117 14.04 11.42 10.11
CA GLU A 117 15.28 10.65 10.24
C GLU A 117 15.09 9.22 9.75
N VAL A 118 14.06 8.52 10.22
CA VAL A 118 13.81 7.12 9.84
C VAL A 118 13.49 7.00 8.36
N PHE A 119 12.64 7.88 7.80
CA PHE A 119 12.34 7.88 6.37
C PHE A 119 13.62 7.97 5.53
N LYS A 120 14.48 8.95 5.84
CA LYS A 120 15.74 9.17 5.12
C LYS A 120 16.71 8.01 5.30
N ASP A 121 16.79 7.42 6.50
CA ASP A 121 17.64 6.26 6.72
C ASP A 121 17.17 5.05 5.91
N CYS A 122 15.87 4.74 5.92
CA CYS A 122 15.27 3.67 5.13
C CYS A 122 15.47 3.88 3.62
N GLN A 123 15.19 5.07 3.12
CA GLN A 123 15.41 5.42 1.72
C GLN A 123 16.88 5.24 1.33
N ARG A 124 17.79 5.83 2.11
CA ARG A 124 19.24 5.73 1.87
C ARG A 124 19.71 4.28 1.83
N ARG A 125 19.26 3.42 2.74
CA ARG A 125 19.65 1.99 2.75
C ARG A 125 19.20 1.26 1.49
N LEU A 126 18.01 1.56 0.98
CA LEU A 126 17.53 1.00 -0.30
C LEU A 126 18.36 1.52 -1.47
N GLU A 127 18.62 2.83 -1.52
CA GLU A 127 19.42 3.46 -2.58
C GLU A 127 20.87 2.99 -2.59
N ASP A 128 21.50 2.83 -1.42
CA ASP A 128 22.84 2.26 -1.25
C ASP A 128 22.90 0.80 -1.75
N ALA A 129 21.77 0.09 -1.70
CA ALA A 129 21.61 -1.25 -2.28
C ALA A 129 21.29 -1.24 -3.79
N GLY A 130 21.18 -0.07 -4.41
CA GLY A 130 20.82 0.08 -5.82
C GLY A 130 19.32 -0.05 -6.10
N ILE A 131 18.47 0.15 -5.10
CA ILE A 131 17.01 0.12 -5.20
C ILE A 131 16.48 1.54 -5.04
N ILE A 132 15.66 2.00 -5.99
CA ILE A 132 15.01 3.31 -5.90
C ILE A 132 13.59 3.08 -5.36
N PRO A 133 13.27 3.48 -4.11
CA PRO A 133 11.90 3.43 -3.64
C PRO A 133 11.04 4.45 -4.38
N VAL A 134 9.86 4.06 -4.83
CA VAL A 134 8.98 4.89 -5.67
C VAL A 134 7.74 5.40 -4.92
N ALA A 135 7.49 4.87 -3.72
CA ALA A 135 6.32 5.21 -2.93
C ALA A 135 6.61 5.21 -1.42
N TYR A 136 5.64 5.69 -0.65
CA TYR A 136 5.58 5.62 0.80
C TYR A 136 4.36 4.81 1.26
N ARG A 137 4.50 4.15 2.41
CA ARG A 137 3.41 3.46 3.10
C ARG A 137 3.58 3.62 4.61
N GLY A 138 2.66 4.30 5.28
CA GLY A 138 2.64 4.36 6.73
C GLY A 138 2.03 3.10 7.35
N GLY A 139 2.67 2.63 8.41
CA GLY A 139 2.23 1.49 9.17
C GLY A 139 0.87 1.72 9.80
N HIS A 140 0.01 0.71 9.76
CA HIS A 140 -1.38 0.83 10.20
C HIS A 140 -2.15 2.01 9.58
N ASN A 141 -1.80 2.37 8.34
CA ASN A 141 -2.38 3.50 7.59
C ASN A 141 -2.05 4.87 8.21
N ALA A 142 -1.00 4.98 9.01
CA ALA A 142 -0.56 6.26 9.57
C ALA A 142 -0.13 7.23 8.48
N TYR A 143 -0.50 8.50 8.59
CA TYR A 143 -0.01 9.57 7.72
C TYR A 143 0.02 10.90 8.47
N HIS A 144 1.23 11.32 8.83
CA HIS A 144 1.44 12.63 9.43
C HIS A 144 1.58 13.69 8.31
N PRO A 145 0.96 14.89 8.41
CA PRO A 145 1.02 15.93 7.37
C PRO A 145 2.42 16.35 6.94
N LEU A 146 3.42 16.20 7.82
CA LEU A 146 4.84 16.40 7.48
C LEU A 146 5.28 15.60 6.25
N MET A 147 4.64 14.43 6.02
CA MET A 147 5.00 13.54 4.93
C MET A 147 4.81 14.23 3.58
N ASN A 148 3.89 15.20 3.46
CA ASN A 148 3.74 16.00 2.25
C ASN A 148 5.06 16.67 1.83
N GLU A 149 5.69 17.40 2.75
CA GLU A 149 6.94 18.10 2.46
C GLU A 149 8.12 17.14 2.30
N LEU A 150 8.18 16.11 3.17
CA LEU A 150 9.28 15.15 3.18
C LEU A 150 9.32 14.30 1.90
N MET A 151 8.17 13.79 1.46
CA MET A 151 8.04 12.97 0.26
C MET A 151 8.36 13.76 -1.00
N GLU A 152 7.85 15.00 -1.13
CA GLU A 152 8.19 15.87 -2.25
C GLU A 152 9.69 16.19 -2.28
N ALA A 153 10.30 16.50 -1.13
CA ALA A 153 11.73 16.80 -1.04
C ALA A 153 12.62 15.60 -1.37
N GLN A 154 12.11 14.37 -1.26
CA GLN A 154 12.84 13.14 -1.58
C GLN A 154 12.38 12.49 -2.90
N GLU A 155 11.50 13.17 -3.65
CA GLU A 155 10.91 12.70 -4.91
C GLU A 155 10.24 11.31 -4.83
N VAL A 156 9.69 10.97 -3.65
CA VAL A 156 8.84 9.79 -3.42
C VAL A 156 7.38 10.22 -3.55
N LEU A 157 6.83 10.19 -4.76
CA LEU A 157 5.62 10.96 -5.09
C LEU A 157 4.32 10.14 -5.13
N VAL A 158 4.30 8.95 -4.51
CA VAL A 158 3.10 8.14 -4.34
C VAL A 158 2.97 7.69 -2.88
N ASP A 159 1.76 7.76 -2.35
CA ASP A 159 1.39 7.26 -1.03
C ASP A 159 0.39 6.10 -1.14
N TYR A 160 0.60 5.06 -0.33
CA TYR A 160 -0.34 3.95 -0.16
C TYR A 160 -0.90 3.88 1.26
N SER A 161 -0.83 4.96 2.03
CA SER A 161 -1.26 4.98 3.43
C SER A 161 -2.78 5.03 3.56
N CYS A 162 -3.46 5.58 2.57
CA CYS A 162 -4.89 5.87 2.65
C CYS A 162 -5.79 4.64 2.82
N CYS A 163 -6.56 4.66 3.93
CA CYS A 163 -7.68 3.75 4.17
C CYS A 163 -8.98 4.56 4.35
N PRO A 164 -9.77 4.75 3.28
CA PRO A 164 -10.93 5.64 3.32
C PRO A 164 -11.90 5.35 4.47
N GLY A 165 -12.33 6.41 5.15
CA GLY A 165 -13.26 6.32 6.29
C GLY A 165 -12.59 6.05 7.64
N MET A 166 -11.31 5.65 7.67
CA MET A 166 -10.61 5.40 8.93
C MET A 166 -10.43 6.69 9.75
N ASN A 167 -10.71 6.62 11.06
CA ASN A 167 -10.43 7.69 12.01
C ASN A 167 -9.79 7.14 13.28
N LYS A 168 -8.47 7.01 13.27
CA LYS A 168 -7.64 6.50 14.37
C LYS A 168 -6.54 7.52 14.69
N PRO A 169 -6.90 8.64 15.36
CA PRO A 169 -5.96 9.72 15.66
C PRO A 169 -4.84 9.28 16.61
N ASP A 170 -5.05 8.24 17.40
CA ASP A 170 -4.05 7.63 18.30
C ASP A 170 -2.81 7.08 17.58
N ARG A 171 -2.88 6.93 16.26
CA ARG A 171 -1.78 6.46 15.40
C ARG A 171 -1.64 7.26 14.11
N GLU A 172 -2.09 8.51 14.12
CA GLU A 172 -2.03 9.43 12.97
C GLU A 172 -2.69 8.90 11.68
N ALA A 173 -3.66 7.97 11.78
CA ALA A 173 -4.37 7.40 10.63
C ALA A 173 -5.78 8.02 10.51
N ILE A 174 -5.87 9.19 9.87
CA ILE A 174 -7.10 9.98 9.73
C ILE A 174 -7.40 10.20 8.25
N TRP A 175 -8.40 9.47 7.76
CA TRP A 175 -8.79 9.37 6.34
C TRP A 175 -10.31 9.62 6.15
N THR A 176 -10.90 10.44 7.01
CA THR A 176 -12.35 10.73 7.01
C THR A 176 -12.83 11.50 5.79
N HIS A 177 -11.91 12.13 5.06
CA HIS A 177 -12.19 12.92 3.85
C HIS A 177 -11.46 12.40 2.61
N ALA A 178 -10.84 11.22 2.72
CA ALA A 178 -10.06 10.65 1.64
C ALA A 178 -10.95 10.16 0.48
N SER A 179 -10.39 10.19 -0.73
CA SER A 179 -11.07 9.71 -1.93
C SER A 179 -11.11 8.18 -1.94
N LEU A 180 -12.12 7.60 -2.58
CA LEU A 180 -12.24 6.14 -2.78
C LEU A 180 -11.47 5.62 -4.01
N SER A 181 -10.74 6.51 -4.68
CA SER A 181 -9.83 6.25 -5.80
C SER A 181 -8.68 7.25 -5.74
N ALA A 182 -7.58 6.96 -6.42
CA ALA A 182 -6.42 7.83 -6.41
C ALA A 182 -6.74 9.28 -6.78
N ASP A 183 -6.13 10.20 -6.04
CA ASP A 183 -6.16 11.66 -6.23
C ASP A 183 -4.89 12.25 -5.61
N TYR A 184 -4.53 13.48 -5.99
CA TYR A 184 -3.41 14.18 -5.38
C TYR A 184 -3.77 14.62 -3.96
N ILE A 185 -2.89 14.34 -2.99
CA ILE A 185 -3.10 14.67 -1.57
C ILE A 185 -3.28 16.19 -1.43
N PRO A 186 -4.31 16.68 -0.71
CA PRO A 186 -4.45 18.10 -0.44
C PRO A 186 -3.39 18.57 0.59
N GLU A 187 -3.06 19.86 0.59
CA GLU A 187 -2.06 20.43 1.53
C GLU A 187 -2.37 20.07 2.99
N LYS A 188 -3.65 19.93 3.35
CA LYS A 188 -4.10 19.45 4.66
C LYS A 188 -4.99 18.21 4.52
N PRO A 189 -4.42 17.00 4.56
CA PRO A 189 -5.15 15.74 4.34
C PRO A 189 -6.24 15.42 5.37
N ARG A 190 -6.24 16.10 6.52
CA ARG A 190 -7.20 15.91 7.61
C ARG A 190 -8.43 16.81 7.52
N GLU A 191 -8.42 17.79 6.61
CA GLU A 191 -9.53 18.71 6.38
C GLU A 191 -10.26 18.31 5.09
N PRO A 192 -11.55 18.67 4.91
CA PRO A 192 -12.26 18.48 3.64
C PRO A 192 -11.48 19.06 2.45
N TRP A 193 -11.37 18.30 1.37
CA TRP A 193 -10.44 18.60 0.28
C TRP A 193 -10.91 19.76 -0.63
N GLU A 194 -12.19 20.13 -0.60
CA GLU A 194 -12.75 21.15 -1.49
C GLU A 194 -12.06 22.51 -1.29
N GLY A 195 -11.51 23.05 -2.39
CA GLY A 195 -10.85 24.36 -2.39
C GLY A 195 -9.41 24.35 -1.86
N GLN A 196 -8.90 23.21 -1.41
CA GLN A 196 -7.49 23.07 -1.05
C GLN A 196 -6.61 22.96 -2.30
N ARG A 197 -5.39 23.51 -2.21
CA ARG A 197 -4.35 23.20 -3.18
C ARG A 197 -3.91 21.75 -3.01
N ARG A 198 -3.57 21.12 -4.14
CA ARG A 198 -3.04 19.76 -4.18
C ARG A 198 -1.51 19.76 -4.18
N THR A 199 -0.93 18.78 -3.51
CA THR A 199 0.48 18.43 -3.56
C THR A 199 0.81 17.69 -4.86
N ARG A 200 2.08 17.34 -5.07
CA ARG A 200 2.53 16.45 -6.17
C ARG A 200 2.41 14.96 -5.83
N ILE A 201 1.97 14.62 -4.62
CA ILE A 201 1.91 13.25 -4.12
C ILE A 201 0.57 12.64 -4.51
N LEU A 202 0.61 11.59 -5.31
CA LEU A 202 -0.57 10.82 -5.63
C LEU A 202 -0.86 9.85 -4.48
N GLU A 203 -1.99 10.00 -3.82
CA GLU A 203 -2.50 8.99 -2.90
C GLU A 203 -3.22 7.91 -3.70
N ILE A 204 -2.88 6.65 -3.49
CA ILE A 204 -3.62 5.51 -4.00
C ILE A 204 -4.23 4.79 -2.79
N PRO A 205 -5.56 4.84 -2.61
CA PRO A 205 -6.21 4.25 -1.43
C PRO A 205 -6.32 2.73 -1.55
N ILE A 206 -6.44 2.05 -0.41
CA ILE A 206 -6.87 0.64 -0.40
C ILE A 206 -8.27 0.57 -1.01
N GLY A 207 -8.48 -0.40 -1.91
CA GLY A 207 -9.79 -0.59 -2.52
C GLY A 207 -10.85 -0.81 -1.45
N SER A 208 -11.92 -0.04 -1.51
CA SER A 208 -13.01 -0.05 -0.54
C SER A 208 -14.37 0.07 -1.23
N ASP A 209 -15.39 -0.55 -0.65
CA ASP A 209 -16.79 -0.38 -1.06
C ASP A 209 -17.38 0.97 -0.65
N GLY A 210 -16.72 1.69 0.27
CA GLY A 210 -17.15 3.00 0.78
C GLY A 210 -17.88 2.96 2.13
N GLU A 211 -18.06 1.78 2.73
CA GLU A 211 -18.80 1.60 3.99
C GLU A 211 -17.91 1.70 5.26
N GLY A 212 -16.65 2.11 5.11
CA GLY A 212 -15.71 2.39 6.20
C GLY A 212 -14.47 1.49 6.21
N GLU A 213 -13.76 1.45 7.33
CA GLU A 213 -12.42 0.86 7.45
C GLU A 213 -12.37 -0.61 7.90
N ALA A 214 -13.52 -1.22 8.16
CA ALA A 214 -13.59 -2.62 8.59
C ALA A 214 -13.02 -3.56 7.52
N TYR A 215 -12.40 -4.68 7.92
CA TYR A 215 -11.82 -5.65 6.98
C TYR A 215 -12.82 -6.20 5.96
N GLU A 216 -14.11 -6.24 6.31
CA GLU A 216 -15.17 -6.63 5.38
C GLU A 216 -15.42 -5.62 4.25
N ASN A 217 -14.99 -4.36 4.42
CA ASN A 217 -15.26 -3.24 3.50
C ASN A 217 -14.06 -2.88 2.61
N ILE A 218 -12.91 -3.55 2.79
CA ILE A 218 -11.64 -3.21 2.11
C ILE A 218 -10.98 -4.43 1.48
N LEU A 219 -10.12 -4.20 0.48
CA LEU A 219 -9.33 -5.23 -0.21
C LEU A 219 -8.08 -5.67 0.60
N HIS A 220 -8.29 -6.07 1.86
CA HIS A 220 -7.28 -6.75 2.67
C HIS A 220 -7.49 -8.27 2.53
N VAL A 221 -6.72 -8.89 1.65
CA VAL A 221 -7.08 -10.18 1.04
C VAL A 221 -7.13 -11.33 2.05
N GLU A 222 -6.10 -11.51 2.86
CA GLU A 222 -6.02 -12.61 3.82
C GLU A 222 -6.94 -12.44 5.03
N MET A 223 -7.38 -11.21 5.31
CA MET A 223 -8.29 -10.88 6.42
C MET A 223 -9.76 -10.95 6.01
N SER A 224 -10.04 -11.43 4.80
CA SER A 224 -11.39 -11.53 4.23
C SER A 224 -11.62 -12.90 3.60
N GLU A 225 -12.86 -13.15 3.19
CA GLU A 225 -13.21 -14.31 2.35
C GLU A 225 -13.33 -13.91 0.89
N LEU A 226 -13.12 -14.86 -0.03
CA LEU A 226 -13.12 -14.56 -1.47
C LEU A 226 -14.44 -13.94 -1.94
N ASP A 227 -15.59 -14.46 -1.50
CA ASP A 227 -16.91 -13.93 -1.87
C ASP A 227 -17.07 -12.47 -1.42
N ASN A 228 -16.49 -12.11 -0.26
CA ASN A 228 -16.51 -10.74 0.21
C ASN A 228 -15.53 -9.84 -0.57
N LEU A 229 -14.34 -10.33 -0.92
CA LEU A 229 -13.41 -9.60 -1.79
C LEU A 229 -14.03 -9.31 -3.16
N GLU A 230 -14.74 -10.28 -3.73
CA GLU A 230 -15.48 -10.11 -4.98
C GLU A 230 -16.61 -9.08 -4.86
N ARG A 231 -17.30 -9.04 -3.71
CA ARG A 231 -18.32 -8.03 -3.40
C ARG A 231 -17.73 -6.63 -3.35
N VAL A 232 -16.62 -6.45 -2.61
CA VAL A 232 -15.91 -5.16 -2.54
C VAL A 232 -15.43 -4.74 -3.93
N TRP A 233 -14.83 -5.67 -4.70
CA TRP A 233 -14.41 -5.40 -6.07
C TRP A 233 -15.57 -4.94 -6.96
N ALA A 234 -16.71 -5.63 -6.90
CA ALA A 234 -17.91 -5.26 -7.65
C ALA A 234 -18.43 -3.86 -7.27
N ALA A 235 -18.35 -3.47 -5.99
CA ALA A 235 -18.70 -2.12 -5.56
C ALA A 235 -17.75 -1.05 -6.16
N ILE A 236 -16.44 -1.34 -6.26
CA ILE A 236 -15.46 -0.44 -6.89
C ILE A 236 -15.76 -0.30 -8.39
N VAL A 237 -16.04 -1.40 -9.09
CA VAL A 237 -16.43 -1.38 -10.52
C VAL A 237 -17.72 -0.58 -10.72
N ALA A 238 -18.76 -0.85 -9.94
CA ALA A 238 -20.04 -0.13 -10.03
C ALA A 238 -19.88 1.36 -9.71
N ARG A 239 -18.97 1.73 -8.80
CA ARG A 239 -18.59 3.13 -8.56
C ARG A 239 -17.95 3.74 -9.80
N ALA A 240 -17.01 3.05 -10.43
CA ALA A 240 -16.37 3.51 -11.67
C ALA A 240 -17.39 3.81 -12.77
N GLU A 241 -18.35 2.92 -12.96
CA GLU A 241 -19.42 3.05 -13.96
C GLU A 241 -20.36 4.21 -13.63
N ARG A 242 -20.80 4.33 -12.37
CA ARG A 242 -21.68 5.40 -11.90
C ARG A 242 -21.03 6.79 -12.02
N GLU A 243 -19.74 6.89 -11.73
CA GLU A 243 -18.97 8.13 -11.82
C GLU A 243 -18.47 8.41 -13.25
N GLU A 244 -18.68 7.47 -14.19
CA GLU A 244 -18.10 7.49 -15.54
C GLU A 244 -16.59 7.76 -15.54
N ARG A 245 -15.90 7.25 -14.50
CA ARG A 245 -14.49 7.51 -14.21
C ARG A 245 -13.81 6.24 -13.71
N SER A 246 -12.70 5.89 -14.36
CA SER A 246 -11.83 4.79 -13.90
C SER A 246 -11.39 4.98 -12.46
N GLN A 247 -11.34 3.88 -11.70
CA GLN A 247 -10.85 3.88 -10.31
C GLN A 247 -9.42 3.37 -10.28
N ILE A 248 -8.59 3.94 -9.41
CA ILE A 248 -7.21 3.50 -9.19
C ILE A 248 -7.07 3.23 -7.69
N VAL A 249 -6.76 2.00 -7.31
CA VAL A 249 -6.72 1.53 -5.91
C VAL A 249 -5.54 0.59 -5.71
N HIS A 250 -5.26 0.19 -4.46
CA HIS A 250 -4.40 -0.95 -4.17
C HIS A 250 -5.17 -2.06 -3.44
N CYS A 251 -4.64 -3.28 -3.46
CA CYS A 251 -5.03 -4.34 -2.53
C CYS A 251 -3.87 -4.65 -1.59
N LEU A 252 -4.15 -5.21 -0.42
CA LEU A 252 -3.15 -5.51 0.59
C LEU A 252 -3.04 -7.02 0.82
N PHE A 253 -1.81 -7.52 0.82
CA PHE A 253 -1.41 -8.83 1.30
C PHE A 253 -0.14 -8.73 2.14
N HIS A 254 0.15 -9.72 2.98
CA HIS A 254 1.37 -9.74 3.79
C HIS A 254 2.22 -10.98 3.52
N THR A 255 3.54 -10.86 3.51
CA THR A 255 4.44 -12.01 3.29
C THR A 255 4.30 -13.09 4.36
N ALA A 256 4.02 -12.73 5.62
CA ALA A 256 3.77 -13.71 6.67
C ALA A 256 2.58 -14.65 6.37
N SER A 257 1.69 -14.24 5.46
CA SER A 257 0.52 -15.03 5.06
C SER A 257 0.85 -16.13 4.05
N VAL A 258 2.04 -16.10 3.45
CA VAL A 258 2.51 -17.13 2.50
C VAL A 258 2.61 -18.51 3.14
N GLY A 259 2.98 -18.56 4.42
CA GLY A 259 3.06 -19.80 5.20
C GLY A 259 1.71 -20.47 5.48
N VAL A 260 0.58 -19.84 5.13
CA VAL A 260 -0.76 -20.38 5.29
C VAL A 260 -1.35 -20.66 3.89
N PRO A 261 -1.38 -21.93 3.44
CA PRO A 261 -1.77 -22.27 2.07
C PRO A 261 -3.14 -21.74 1.63
N GLU A 262 -4.10 -21.69 2.55
CA GLU A 262 -5.44 -21.16 2.29
C GLU A 262 -5.40 -19.67 1.91
N TRP A 263 -4.60 -18.87 2.61
CA TRP A 263 -4.52 -17.42 2.37
C TRP A 263 -3.80 -17.11 1.06
N LEU A 264 -2.73 -17.85 0.77
CA LEU A 264 -2.04 -17.74 -0.52
C LEU A 264 -2.97 -18.13 -1.67
N GLU A 265 -3.73 -19.22 -1.54
CA GLU A 265 -4.69 -19.62 -2.56
C GLU A 265 -5.83 -18.62 -2.73
N ARG A 266 -6.33 -18.03 -1.63
CA ARG A 266 -7.30 -16.93 -1.68
C ARG A 266 -6.74 -15.75 -2.47
N TYR A 267 -5.48 -15.39 -2.26
CA TYR A 267 -4.84 -14.31 -3.00
C TYR A 267 -4.73 -14.62 -4.49
N ARG A 268 -4.27 -15.83 -4.86
CA ARG A 268 -4.24 -16.26 -6.27
C ARG A 268 -5.60 -16.14 -6.94
N ARG A 269 -6.65 -16.65 -6.29
CA ARG A 269 -8.02 -16.61 -6.81
C ARG A 269 -8.53 -15.17 -6.94
N PHE A 270 -8.24 -14.31 -5.97
CA PHE A 270 -8.62 -12.90 -6.06
C PHE A 270 -7.91 -12.19 -7.22
N LEU A 271 -6.59 -12.39 -7.38
CA LEU A 271 -5.86 -11.79 -8.50
C LEU A 271 -6.33 -12.32 -9.86
N ASP A 272 -6.74 -13.58 -9.97
CA ASP A 272 -7.34 -14.14 -11.18
C ASP A 272 -8.72 -13.51 -11.52
N VAL A 273 -9.45 -13.02 -10.53
CA VAL A 273 -10.73 -12.31 -10.72
C VAL A 273 -10.53 -10.92 -11.33
N VAL A 274 -9.48 -10.20 -10.95
CA VAL A 274 -9.23 -8.80 -11.36
C VAL A 274 -9.36 -8.59 -12.88
N PRO A 275 -8.57 -9.25 -13.75
CA PRO A 275 -8.67 -9.05 -15.19
C PRO A 275 -9.97 -9.56 -15.80
N LYS A 276 -10.64 -10.51 -15.14
CA LYS A 276 -11.94 -11.06 -15.60
C LYS A 276 -13.12 -10.14 -15.26
N ARG A 277 -12.92 -9.15 -14.39
CA ARG A 277 -13.96 -8.23 -13.91
C ARG A 277 -13.53 -6.77 -14.04
N HIS A 278 -13.20 -6.38 -15.27
CA HIS A 278 -12.88 -5.01 -15.67
C HIS A 278 -11.68 -4.39 -14.93
N GLY A 279 -10.76 -5.23 -14.46
CA GLY A 279 -9.56 -4.82 -13.75
C GLY A 279 -8.30 -4.89 -14.59
N GLN A 280 -7.31 -4.07 -14.23
CA GLN A 280 -5.96 -4.18 -14.78
C GLN A 280 -4.91 -3.97 -13.68
N PHE A 281 -3.90 -4.84 -13.64
CA PHE A 281 -2.72 -4.63 -12.81
C PHE A 281 -1.86 -3.51 -13.38
N VAL A 282 -1.40 -2.62 -12.50
CA VAL A 282 -0.53 -1.49 -12.83
C VAL A 282 0.60 -1.37 -11.82
N THR A 283 1.73 -0.86 -12.28
CA THR A 283 2.81 -0.33 -11.43
C THR A 283 2.41 1.03 -10.85
N THR A 284 3.16 1.50 -9.86
CA THR A 284 3.08 2.84 -9.27
C THR A 284 3.20 3.92 -10.34
N ALA A 285 4.19 3.78 -11.23
CA ALA A 285 4.42 4.74 -12.32
C ALA A 285 3.26 4.75 -13.34
N GLU A 286 2.76 3.58 -13.74
CA GLU A 286 1.59 3.47 -14.62
C GLU A 286 0.34 4.06 -13.97
N ALA A 287 0.08 3.76 -12.69
CA ALA A 287 -1.05 4.30 -11.95
C ALA A 287 -1.04 5.84 -11.94
N ARG A 288 0.14 6.44 -11.72
CA ARG A 288 0.28 7.91 -11.76
C ARG A 288 0.07 8.48 -13.16
N ALA A 289 0.68 7.89 -14.18
CA ALA A 289 0.48 8.34 -15.56
C ALA A 289 -0.99 8.23 -16.00
N LEU A 290 -1.69 7.18 -15.58
CA LEU A 290 -3.12 7.00 -15.82
C LEU A 290 -3.94 8.09 -15.14
N HIS A 291 -3.66 8.38 -13.87
CA HIS A 291 -4.33 9.46 -13.14
C HIS A 291 -4.16 10.82 -13.84
N ASP A 292 -2.92 11.18 -14.19
CA ASP A 292 -2.64 12.45 -14.87
C ASP A 292 -3.37 12.57 -16.20
N ARG A 293 -3.43 11.47 -16.97
CA ARG A 293 -4.22 11.42 -18.20
C ARG A 293 -5.71 11.64 -17.93
N PHE A 294 -6.29 10.97 -16.94
CA PHE A 294 -7.71 11.11 -16.61
C PHE A 294 -8.07 12.52 -16.16
N VAL A 295 -7.20 13.19 -15.39
CA VAL A 295 -7.40 14.59 -14.99
C VAL A 295 -7.39 15.50 -16.21
N LEU A 296 -6.43 15.34 -17.13
CA LEU A 296 -6.37 16.13 -18.35
C LEU A 296 -7.63 15.95 -19.21
N GLU A 297 -8.08 14.71 -19.40
CA GLU A 297 -9.29 14.36 -20.16
C GLU A 297 -10.57 14.92 -19.54
N ALA A 298 -10.66 15.04 -18.21
CA ALA A 298 -11.81 15.61 -17.52
C ALA A 298 -11.89 17.15 -17.65
N THR A 299 -10.77 17.82 -17.93
CA THR A 299 -10.69 19.27 -18.08
C THR A 299 -10.77 19.77 -19.52
N ALA A 300 -10.74 18.86 -20.50
CA ALA A 300 -10.82 19.13 -21.94
C ALA A 300 -12.28 19.13 -22.43
#